data_AF-A0A661VEC2-F1
#
_entry.id   AF-A0A661VEC2-F1
#
_cell.length_a   1.000
_cell.length_b   1.000
_cell.length_c   1.000
_cell.angle_alpha   90.00
_cell.angle_beta   90.00
_cell.angle_gamma   90.00
#
_symmetry.space_group_name_H-M   'P 1'
#
loop_
_entity.id
_entity.type
_entity.pdbx_description
1 polymer ?
#
loop_
_entity_poly.entity_id
_entity_poly.type
_entity_poly.pdbx_seq_one_letter_code
_entity_poly.pdbx_strand_id
1 'polypeptide(L)'
;GKAYTFIEGEGNVLGTFIQKDEEDSRSVTYMWEGSNGVGDLIRIEDGNRLRVATGIKRQELKFSFDEVAHLVSVNLATEEDAGLAKVRSTSTAHAKLRARELSLPVQSASVPVTVDFTPGTLNLNGGDWLLGHVELEVPEGFELTDSLNLRLTGPGGTIFLQILPQELGDQDNDGLPDTEVRLNRSEIEQIAGAEDEAMLNLHLSGFATGETNQELTLALFGGSDTFVVMDMPFVAGVTSAFFPFFNHAIFATNGNIVLSGNSQVTSSPEPGEGDIHANGNIKLTGNVTVEGQASATGEIDKTGNVEITGGEQPGSEPLEAPEVEDILQYLEDIGEGLPEDEIWEGDYRINGNGTHDIGPLHITGDLRISGNVTVVLNGPIYVDGEVKMAGDTDIQGPHVVVAENDIELTGNSKLSLDELPLILSKNGNIKVTGNNWTSAVLCAPGGQVTLSGNSKLYGCAVGASVKGKGNNEIEYPTELRNRE
;
A
#
# COMPACT_ATOMS: atom_id res chain seq x y z
N GLY A 1 41.20 6.11 5.83
CA GLY A 1 40.60 7.00 4.80
C GLY A 1 41.50 7.03 3.60
N LYS A 2 41.04 6.57 2.43
CA LYS A 2 41.92 6.32 1.27
C LYS A 2 42.48 7.63 0.69
N ALA A 3 43.79 7.68 0.46
CA ALA A 3 44.44 8.80 -0.20
C ALA A 3 44.68 8.46 -1.68
N TYR A 4 44.17 9.30 -2.57
CA TYR A 4 44.40 9.17 -4.00
C TYR A 4 45.52 10.12 -4.41
N THR A 5 46.44 9.64 -5.23
CA THR A 5 47.52 10.45 -5.78
C THR A 5 47.62 10.22 -7.27
N PHE A 6 47.52 11.30 -8.03
CA PHE A 6 47.76 11.30 -9.45
C PHE A 6 49.16 11.84 -9.75
N ILE A 7 49.88 11.17 -10.65
CA ILE A 7 51.20 11.58 -11.12
C ILE A 7 51.13 11.68 -12.64
N GLU A 8 51.28 12.89 -13.17
CA GLU A 8 51.40 13.12 -14.61
C GLU A 8 52.68 12.45 -15.14
N GLY A 9 52.56 11.72 -16.25
CA GLY A 9 53.68 10.95 -16.79
C GLY A 9 54.58 11.76 -17.70
N GLU A 10 55.84 11.36 -17.81
CA GLU A 10 56.78 11.92 -18.78
C GLU A 10 57.14 10.91 -19.89
N GLY A 11 57.40 11.44 -21.10
CA GLY A 11 57.79 10.67 -22.26
C GLY A 11 56.70 9.71 -22.75
N ASN A 12 56.98 8.41 -22.67
CA ASN A 12 56.07 7.35 -23.12
C ASN A 12 54.96 7.07 -22.10
N VAL A 13 55.20 7.33 -20.81
CA VAL A 13 54.16 7.21 -19.78
C VAL A 13 53.28 8.44 -19.83
N LEU A 14 51.96 8.25 -19.91
CA LEU A 14 50.98 9.34 -20.01
C LEU A 14 50.54 9.82 -18.62
N GLY A 15 50.44 8.91 -17.66
CA GLY A 15 50.05 9.21 -16.29
C GLY A 15 49.89 7.95 -15.46
N THR A 16 50.07 8.08 -14.15
CA THR A 16 49.86 7.01 -13.18
C THR A 16 48.91 7.48 -12.09
N PHE A 17 47.88 6.69 -11.83
CA PHE A 17 46.95 6.90 -10.74
C PHE A 17 47.23 5.88 -9.64
N ILE A 18 47.41 6.35 -8.41
CA ILE A 18 47.75 5.53 -7.25
C ILE A 18 46.67 5.72 -6.19
N GLN A 19 46.10 4.61 -5.73
CA GLN A 19 45.26 4.57 -4.55
C GLN A 19 46.07 3.91 -3.44
N LYS A 20 46.28 4.64 -2.35
CA LYS A 20 46.98 4.14 -1.17
C LYS A 20 46.00 3.95 -0.03
N ASP A 21 45.96 2.74 0.50
CA ASP A 21 45.27 2.42 1.75
C ASP A 21 46.32 2.15 2.86
N GLU A 22 45.88 1.99 4.11
CA GLU A 22 46.77 1.84 5.27
C GLU A 22 47.68 0.60 5.19
N GLU A 23 47.25 -0.45 4.47
CA GLU A 23 48.02 -1.70 4.33
C GLU A 23 48.46 -2.03 2.89
N ASP A 24 47.90 -1.40 1.84
CA ASP A 24 48.19 -1.78 0.45
C ASP A 24 48.13 -0.60 -0.54
N SER A 25 48.87 -0.70 -1.66
CA SER A 25 48.94 0.37 -2.68
C SER A 25 48.70 -0.19 -4.07
N ARG A 26 47.64 0.26 -4.74
CA ARG A 26 47.32 -0.12 -6.13
C ARG A 26 47.58 1.03 -7.09
N SER A 27 48.06 0.70 -8.29
CA SER A 27 48.36 1.71 -9.30
C SER A 27 47.95 1.28 -10.70
N VAL A 28 47.36 2.20 -11.45
CA VAL A 28 47.09 2.06 -12.89
C VAL A 28 47.95 3.06 -13.65
N THR A 29 48.75 2.57 -14.59
CA THR A 29 49.60 3.38 -15.45
C THR A 29 49.18 3.25 -16.90
N TYR A 30 49.03 4.39 -17.59
CA TYR A 30 48.84 4.42 -19.03
C TYR A 30 50.13 4.82 -19.73
N MET A 31 50.49 4.09 -20.77
CA MET A 31 51.72 4.29 -21.53
C MET A 31 51.46 4.14 -23.02
N TRP A 32 52.14 4.94 -23.83
CA TRP A 32 52.16 4.79 -25.29
C TRP A 32 53.49 4.14 -25.71
N GLU A 33 53.40 3.08 -26.52
CA GLU A 33 54.56 2.36 -27.03
C GLU A 33 54.52 2.29 -28.56
N GLY A 34 55.48 2.95 -29.22
CA GLY A 34 55.53 2.96 -30.67
C GLY A 34 56.87 3.39 -31.21
N SER A 35 57.04 3.24 -32.53
CA SER A 35 58.19 3.76 -33.26
C SER A 35 57.71 4.61 -34.43
N ASN A 36 58.48 5.63 -34.80
CA ASN A 36 58.15 6.55 -35.91
C ASN A 36 56.82 7.30 -35.76
N GLY A 37 56.41 7.60 -34.52
CA GLY A 37 55.26 8.45 -34.22
C GLY A 37 53.90 7.76 -34.22
N VAL A 38 53.83 6.47 -34.56
CA VAL A 38 52.63 5.63 -34.51
C VAL A 38 52.90 4.42 -33.59
N GLY A 39 51.95 4.10 -32.72
CA GLY A 39 52.14 3.11 -31.66
C GLY A 39 50.86 2.70 -30.95
N ASP A 40 51.02 1.92 -29.90
CA ASP A 40 49.93 1.30 -29.17
C ASP A 40 49.75 1.98 -27.80
N LEU A 41 48.50 2.13 -27.37
CA LEU A 41 48.17 2.55 -26.01
C LEU A 41 48.08 1.32 -25.12
N ILE A 42 48.90 1.29 -24.08
CA ILE A 42 49.01 0.21 -23.10
C ILE A 42 48.52 0.70 -21.75
N ARG A 43 47.65 -0.07 -21.11
CA ARG A 43 47.24 0.08 -19.71
C ARG A 43 47.95 -0.97 -18.89
N ILE A 44 48.55 -0.56 -17.78
CA ILE A 44 49.21 -1.45 -16.82
C ILE A 44 48.47 -1.32 -15.50
N GLU A 45 47.96 -2.43 -14.98
CA GLU A 45 47.26 -2.49 -13.70
C GLU A 45 47.68 -3.77 -12.99
N ASP A 46 48.11 -3.65 -11.73
CA ASP A 46 48.56 -4.77 -10.88
C ASP A 46 49.58 -5.70 -11.57
N GLY A 47 50.49 -5.09 -12.35
CA GLY A 47 51.55 -5.79 -13.11
C GLY A 47 51.10 -6.37 -14.46
N ASN A 48 49.79 -6.43 -14.73
CA ASN A 48 49.25 -6.92 -16.00
C ASN A 48 49.22 -5.81 -17.06
N ARG A 49 49.68 -6.15 -18.27
CA ARG A 49 49.75 -5.23 -19.40
C ARG A 49 48.65 -5.53 -20.40
N LEU A 50 47.74 -4.59 -20.59
CA LEU A 50 46.64 -4.67 -21.54
C LEU A 50 46.84 -3.66 -22.66
N ARG A 51 46.80 -4.12 -23.92
CA ARG A 51 46.81 -3.24 -25.07
C ARG A 51 45.40 -2.72 -25.33
N VAL A 52 45.20 -1.42 -25.13
CA VAL A 52 43.90 -0.75 -25.21
C VAL A 52 43.57 -0.39 -26.65
N ALA A 53 44.56 0.06 -27.41
CA ALA A 53 44.38 0.41 -28.82
C ALA A 53 45.73 0.39 -29.57
N THR A 54 45.69 0.22 -30.88
CA THR A 54 46.86 0.09 -31.76
C THR A 54 46.87 1.14 -32.86
N GLY A 55 48.05 1.49 -33.38
CA GLY A 55 48.16 2.33 -34.58
C GLY A 55 47.85 3.81 -34.34
N ILE A 56 48.04 4.28 -33.12
CA ILE A 56 47.71 5.63 -32.66
C ILE A 56 48.91 6.55 -32.79
N LYS A 57 48.70 7.77 -33.30
CA LYS A 57 49.72 8.81 -33.24
C LYS A 57 49.82 9.41 -31.84
N ARG A 58 51.03 9.51 -31.29
CA ARG A 58 51.26 10.01 -29.93
C ARG A 58 50.68 11.42 -29.67
N GLN A 59 50.67 12.27 -30.70
CA GLN A 59 50.19 13.66 -30.62
C GLN A 59 48.65 13.77 -30.56
N GLU A 60 47.94 12.70 -30.94
CA GLU A 60 46.48 12.64 -30.97
C GLU A 60 45.88 12.16 -29.63
N LEU A 61 46.73 11.81 -28.66
CA LEU A 61 46.37 11.42 -27.31
C LEU A 61 46.33 12.62 -26.38
N LYS A 62 45.17 12.87 -25.76
CA LYS A 62 45.03 13.83 -24.66
C LYS A 62 44.65 13.08 -23.39
N PHE A 63 45.47 13.24 -22.36
CA PHE A 63 45.23 12.67 -21.03
C PHE A 63 44.64 13.75 -20.12
N SER A 64 43.61 13.39 -19.35
CA SER A 64 43.01 14.28 -18.34
C SER A 64 42.58 13.47 -17.11
N PHE A 65 42.72 14.06 -15.94
CA PHE A 65 42.29 13.50 -14.67
C PHE A 65 41.20 14.37 -14.04
N ASP A 66 40.11 13.76 -13.61
CA ASP A 66 39.08 14.39 -12.80
C ASP A 66 39.30 14.02 -11.33
N GLU A 67 39.71 15.02 -10.54
CA GLU A 67 40.07 14.84 -9.14
C GLU A 67 38.85 14.55 -8.25
N VAL A 68 37.66 15.03 -8.61
CA VAL A 68 36.43 14.84 -7.83
C VAL A 68 35.82 13.47 -8.12
N ALA A 69 35.79 13.07 -9.39
CA ALA A 69 35.28 11.76 -9.81
C ALA A 69 36.31 10.63 -9.67
N HIS A 70 37.56 10.97 -9.31
CA HIS A 70 38.72 10.07 -9.30
C HIS A 70 38.88 9.27 -10.60
N LEU A 71 38.59 9.93 -11.73
CA LEU A 71 38.49 9.29 -13.04
C LEU A 71 39.63 9.73 -13.96
N VAL A 72 40.31 8.76 -14.55
CA VAL A 72 41.29 9.00 -15.61
C VAL A 72 40.64 8.82 -16.98
N SER A 73 40.79 9.83 -17.85
CA SER A 73 40.28 9.80 -19.22
C SER A 73 41.41 10.00 -20.23
N VAL A 74 41.50 9.08 -21.20
CA VAL A 74 42.39 9.21 -22.35
C VAL A 74 41.54 9.41 -23.60
N ASN A 75 41.61 10.60 -24.18
CA ASN A 75 40.90 10.96 -25.39
C ASN A 75 41.80 10.70 -26.60
N LEU A 76 41.28 9.92 -27.55
CA LEU A 76 41.86 9.66 -28.86
C LEU A 76 41.11 10.49 -29.89
N ALA A 77 41.77 11.44 -30.56
CA ALA A 77 41.17 12.18 -31.66
C ALA A 77 41.84 11.78 -32.98
N THR A 78 41.16 11.00 -33.82
CA THR A 78 41.65 10.67 -35.17
C THR A 78 41.01 11.61 -36.20
N GLU A 79 41.83 12.15 -37.11
CA GLU A 79 41.37 12.83 -38.33
C GLU A 79 41.66 11.92 -39.52
N GLU A 80 40.61 11.50 -40.24
CA GLU A 80 40.75 10.77 -41.50
C GLU A 80 40.32 11.69 -42.66
N ASP A 81 41.22 11.88 -43.64
CA ASP A 81 40.97 12.70 -44.82
C ASP A 81 40.20 11.89 -45.87
N ALA A 82 38.86 11.92 -45.81
CA ALA A 82 37.98 11.25 -46.77
C ALA A 82 37.72 12.09 -48.04
N GLY A 83 38.75 12.75 -48.55
CA GLY A 83 38.75 13.49 -49.82
C GLY A 83 37.98 14.82 -49.84
N LEU A 84 36.68 14.84 -49.50
CA LEU A 84 35.82 16.04 -49.60
C LEU A 84 35.22 16.52 -48.27
N ALA A 85 35.47 15.85 -47.16
CA ALA A 85 35.24 16.37 -45.81
C ALA A 85 36.21 15.72 -44.81
N LYS A 86 36.75 16.52 -43.87
CA LYS A 86 37.48 16.01 -42.72
C LYS A 86 36.48 15.43 -41.73
N VAL A 87 36.55 14.12 -41.49
CA VAL A 87 35.79 13.48 -40.42
C VAL A 87 36.70 13.37 -39.20
N ARG A 88 36.35 14.08 -38.13
CA ARG A 88 37.05 13.98 -36.85
C ARG A 88 36.27 13.01 -35.97
N SER A 89 36.91 11.93 -35.56
CA SER A 89 36.32 10.99 -34.60
C SER A 89 37.09 11.07 -33.28
N THR A 90 36.37 11.30 -32.20
CA THR A 90 36.91 11.28 -30.84
C THR A 90 36.37 10.06 -30.11
N SER A 91 37.27 9.22 -29.59
CA SER A 91 36.94 8.11 -28.69
C SER A 91 37.60 8.36 -27.34
N THR A 92 36.84 8.29 -26.26
CA THR A 92 37.35 8.47 -24.89
C THR A 92 37.38 7.13 -24.18
N ALA A 93 38.56 6.71 -23.73
CA ALA A 93 38.70 5.56 -22.84
C ALA A 93 38.76 6.05 -21.39
N HIS A 94 37.85 5.56 -20.55
CA HIS A 94 37.80 5.87 -19.13
C HIS A 94 38.37 4.70 -18.31
N ALA A 95 39.15 4.97 -17.27
CA ALA A 95 39.44 3.99 -16.22
C ALA A 95 38.99 4.51 -14.86
N LYS A 96 38.08 3.74 -14.27
CA LYS A 96 37.79 3.70 -12.84
C LYS A 96 38.42 2.39 -12.34
N LEU A 97 39.24 2.42 -11.29
CA LEU A 97 39.68 1.20 -10.61
C LEU A 97 38.41 0.50 -10.11
N ARG A 98 38.04 -0.64 -10.71
CA ARG A 98 36.89 -1.42 -10.25
C ARG A 98 37.28 -2.10 -8.94
N ALA A 99 36.45 -1.98 -7.91
CA ALA A 99 36.59 -2.83 -6.75
C ALA A 99 36.30 -4.28 -7.19
N ARG A 100 36.83 -5.25 -6.44
CA ARG A 100 36.68 -6.67 -6.75
C ARG A 100 35.19 -7.02 -6.58
N GLU A 101 34.47 -7.31 -7.65
CA GLU A 101 33.13 -7.92 -7.56
C GLU A 101 33.29 -9.26 -6.81
N LEU A 102 32.77 -9.33 -5.59
CA LEU A 102 32.70 -10.56 -4.81
C LEU A 102 31.30 -11.15 -5.02
N SER A 103 31.23 -12.39 -5.51
CA SER A 103 30.06 -13.24 -5.35
C SER A 103 30.30 -14.16 -4.16
N LEU A 104 29.61 -13.88 -3.05
CA LEU A 104 29.69 -14.71 -1.85
C LEU A 104 28.50 -15.67 -1.84
N PRO A 105 28.73 -16.99 -1.72
CA PRO A 105 27.64 -17.91 -1.44
C PRO A 105 27.07 -17.58 -0.05
N VAL A 106 25.75 -17.44 0.03
CA VAL A 106 25.06 -17.39 1.33
C VAL A 106 25.26 -18.75 1.99
N GLN A 107 25.97 -18.80 3.12
CA GLN A 107 26.08 -20.03 3.89
C GLN A 107 24.68 -20.37 4.38
N SER A 108 24.17 -21.57 4.02
CA SER A 108 22.80 -21.99 4.30
C SER A 108 22.48 -21.82 5.79
N ALA A 109 21.74 -20.76 6.11
CA ALA A 109 21.29 -20.46 7.45
C ALA A 109 19.86 -20.99 7.60
N SER A 110 19.59 -21.59 8.76
CA SER A 110 18.28 -22.12 9.13
C SER A 110 17.93 -21.51 10.47
N VAL A 111 16.88 -20.71 10.50
CA VAL A 111 16.35 -20.13 11.74
C VAL A 111 15.01 -20.81 12.04
N PRO A 112 14.81 -21.33 13.26
CA PRO A 112 13.51 -21.83 13.66
C PRO A 112 12.55 -20.64 13.76
N VAL A 113 11.41 -20.75 13.10
CA VAL A 113 10.34 -19.76 13.14
C VAL A 113 9.08 -20.40 13.68
N THR A 114 8.39 -19.72 14.58
CA THR A 114 7.07 -20.14 15.04
C THR A 114 6.04 -19.61 14.06
N VAL A 115 5.17 -20.49 13.56
CA VAL A 115 4.00 -20.09 12.78
C VAL A 115 2.77 -20.52 13.58
N ASP A 116 2.13 -19.52 14.18
CA ASP A 116 0.91 -19.66 14.99
C ASP A 116 -0.31 -19.43 14.09
N PHE A 117 -1.15 -20.44 13.95
CA PHE A 117 -2.42 -20.36 13.21
C PHE A 117 -3.30 -21.53 13.61
N THR A 118 -4.62 -21.32 13.67
CA THR A 118 -5.55 -22.43 13.93
C THR A 118 -5.82 -23.23 12.63
N PRO A 119 -5.67 -24.56 12.62
CA PRO A 119 -5.97 -25.38 11.44
C PRO A 119 -7.41 -25.17 10.95
N GLY A 120 -7.57 -24.84 9.66
CA GLY A 120 -8.87 -24.59 9.05
C GLY A 120 -9.46 -23.19 9.30
N THR A 121 -8.73 -22.28 9.98
CA THR A 121 -9.12 -20.86 10.12
C THR A 121 -8.42 -19.95 9.12
N LEU A 122 -7.45 -20.47 8.37
CA LEU A 122 -6.85 -19.77 7.25
C LEU A 122 -7.91 -19.60 6.15
N ASN A 123 -8.60 -18.47 6.16
CA ASN A 123 -9.72 -18.16 5.27
C ASN A 123 -9.31 -18.27 3.78
N LEU A 124 -9.49 -19.44 3.17
CA LEU A 124 -9.06 -19.74 1.80
C LEU A 124 -9.86 -18.98 0.72
N ASN A 125 -10.93 -18.27 1.10
CA ASN A 125 -11.79 -17.54 0.17
C ASN A 125 -11.40 -16.05 0.03
N GLY A 126 -10.52 -15.53 0.89
CA GLY A 126 -10.05 -14.13 0.88
C GLY A 126 -8.73 -13.90 0.13
N GLY A 127 -8.47 -14.66 -0.93
CA GLY A 127 -7.23 -14.61 -1.73
C GLY A 127 -6.16 -15.66 -1.35
N ASP A 128 -5.20 -15.90 -2.26
CA ASP A 128 -4.25 -17.02 -2.16
C ASP A 128 -3.05 -16.77 -1.21
N TRP A 129 -2.84 -15.53 -0.77
CA TRP A 129 -1.57 -15.11 -0.17
C TRP A 129 -1.70 -14.66 1.29
N LEU A 130 -0.74 -15.07 2.12
CA LEU A 130 -0.42 -14.48 3.42
C LEU A 130 0.80 -13.58 3.26
N LEU A 131 0.83 -12.49 4.01
CA LEU A 131 1.96 -11.58 4.09
C LEU A 131 2.78 -11.90 5.34
N GLY A 132 4.09 -11.95 5.19
CA GLY A 132 5.05 -12.10 6.28
C GLY A 132 6.16 -11.08 6.13
N HIS A 133 6.87 -10.84 7.23
CA HIS A 133 7.97 -9.89 7.32
C HIS A 133 9.22 -10.68 7.67
N VAL A 134 10.31 -10.42 6.95
CA VAL A 134 11.59 -11.09 7.16
C VAL A 134 12.69 -10.05 7.14
N GLU A 135 13.45 -10.00 8.22
CA GLU A 135 14.70 -9.27 8.28
C GLU A 135 15.77 -9.98 7.44
N LEU A 136 16.33 -9.26 6.48
CA LEU A 136 17.47 -9.71 5.69
C LEU A 136 18.61 -8.74 5.92
N GLU A 137 19.58 -9.13 6.75
CA GLU A 137 20.78 -8.31 6.94
C GLU A 137 21.65 -8.38 5.68
N VAL A 138 21.54 -7.37 4.81
CA VAL A 138 22.39 -7.21 3.63
C VAL A 138 23.55 -6.28 3.98
N PRO A 139 24.81 -6.75 3.94
CA PRO A 139 25.95 -5.89 4.24
C PRO A 139 26.01 -4.66 3.33
N GLU A 140 26.39 -3.51 3.89
CA GLU A 140 26.51 -2.25 3.14
C GLU A 140 27.42 -2.44 1.90
N GLY A 141 26.89 -2.10 0.71
CA GLY A 141 27.58 -2.27 -0.58
C GLY A 141 27.41 -3.63 -1.26
N PHE A 142 26.55 -4.50 -0.72
CA PHE A 142 26.08 -5.73 -1.36
C PHE A 142 24.62 -5.60 -1.78
N GLU A 143 24.28 -6.19 -2.92
CA GLU A 143 22.92 -6.35 -3.40
C GLU A 143 22.57 -7.84 -3.46
N LEU A 144 21.33 -8.14 -3.11
CA LEU A 144 20.76 -9.49 -3.26
C LEU A 144 20.56 -9.78 -4.75
N THR A 145 20.87 -11.00 -5.17
CA THR A 145 20.66 -11.41 -6.57
C THR A 145 19.33 -12.12 -6.73
N ASP A 146 18.83 -12.17 -7.97
CA ASP A 146 17.65 -12.98 -8.37
C ASP A 146 17.81 -14.49 -8.08
N SER A 147 19.00 -14.93 -7.68
CA SER A 147 19.28 -16.32 -7.27
C SER A 147 19.01 -16.58 -5.78
N LEU A 148 18.54 -15.58 -5.04
CA LEU A 148 18.13 -15.72 -3.65
C LEU A 148 16.84 -16.56 -3.56
N ASN A 149 16.86 -17.56 -2.68
CA ASN A 149 15.75 -18.47 -2.44
C ASN A 149 15.47 -18.52 -0.95
N LEU A 150 14.26 -18.10 -0.59
CA LEU A 150 13.70 -18.21 0.75
C LEU A 150 12.66 -19.33 0.76
N ARG A 151 12.77 -20.26 1.70
CA ARG A 151 11.83 -21.38 1.81
C ARG A 151 11.49 -21.70 3.26
N LEU A 152 10.24 -22.08 3.50
CA LEU A 152 9.77 -22.59 4.79
C LEU A 152 9.75 -24.12 4.73
N THR A 153 10.20 -24.81 5.77
CA THR A 153 10.15 -26.27 5.85
C THR A 153 9.52 -26.73 7.15
N GLY A 154 8.47 -27.55 7.02
CA GLY A 154 7.75 -28.17 8.12
C GLY A 154 7.65 -29.69 7.98
N PRO A 155 6.95 -30.36 8.90
CA PRO A 155 6.73 -31.81 8.85
C PRO A 155 6.07 -32.29 7.54
N GLY A 156 5.21 -31.46 6.94
CA GLY A 156 4.46 -31.80 5.73
C GLY A 156 5.14 -31.46 4.41
N GLY A 157 6.27 -30.74 4.42
CA GLY A 157 7.00 -30.40 3.20
C GLY A 157 7.70 -29.04 3.24
N THR A 158 7.96 -28.50 2.05
CA THR A 158 8.68 -27.23 1.86
C THR A 158 7.91 -26.33 0.90
N ILE A 159 7.76 -25.05 1.25
CA ILE A 159 7.19 -24.00 0.39
C ILE A 159 8.25 -22.97 0.05
N PHE A 160 8.14 -22.35 -1.13
CA PHE A 160 9.01 -21.26 -1.56
C PHE A 160 8.28 -19.93 -1.36
N LEU A 161 8.97 -18.96 -0.75
CA LEU A 161 8.42 -17.65 -0.46
C LEU A 161 8.77 -16.70 -1.61
N GLN A 162 7.83 -15.81 -1.95
CA GLN A 162 8.09 -14.74 -2.90
C GLN A 162 8.50 -13.48 -2.15
N ILE A 163 9.72 -13.01 -2.39
CA ILE A 163 10.23 -11.74 -1.86
C ILE A 163 9.66 -10.59 -2.69
N LEU A 164 9.11 -9.57 -2.02
CA LEU A 164 8.58 -8.39 -2.68
C LEU A 164 9.61 -7.24 -2.70
N PRO A 165 9.59 -6.36 -3.71
CA PRO A 165 10.61 -5.32 -3.88
C PRO A 165 10.44 -4.10 -2.95
N GLN A 166 9.58 -4.21 -1.93
CA GLN A 166 9.23 -3.08 -1.07
C GLN A 166 10.06 -3.13 0.21
N GLU A 167 10.89 -2.11 0.42
CA GLU A 167 11.55 -1.89 1.72
C GLU A 167 10.48 -1.42 2.71
N LEU A 168 10.28 -2.20 3.77
CA LEU A 168 9.50 -1.77 4.91
C LEU A 168 10.45 -1.09 5.92
N GLY A 169 9.92 -0.16 6.72
CA GLY A 169 10.66 0.30 7.90
C GLY A 169 10.82 -0.85 8.90
N ASP A 170 11.72 -0.69 9.86
CA ASP A 170 11.93 -1.59 11.00
C ASP A 170 10.63 -1.71 11.84
N GLN A 171 9.90 -2.81 11.66
CA GLN A 171 8.58 -3.05 12.24
C GLN A 171 8.66 -3.51 13.69
N ASP A 172 9.73 -4.17 14.09
CA ASP A 172 9.88 -4.75 15.43
C ASP A 172 10.79 -3.90 16.37
N ASN A 173 11.37 -2.82 15.83
CA ASN A 173 12.26 -1.86 16.48
C ASN A 173 13.60 -2.47 16.92
N ASP A 174 14.12 -3.47 16.22
CA ASP A 174 15.42 -4.07 16.49
C ASP A 174 16.61 -3.33 15.83
N GLY A 175 16.30 -2.39 14.93
CA GLY A 175 17.24 -1.56 14.19
C GLY A 175 17.54 -2.03 12.76
N LEU A 176 16.90 -3.09 12.26
CA LEU A 176 17.05 -3.63 10.91
C LEU A 176 15.77 -3.44 10.06
N PRO A 177 15.88 -3.06 8.77
CA PRO A 177 14.70 -2.93 7.91
C PRO A 177 14.11 -4.29 7.50
N ASP A 178 12.78 -4.42 7.61
CA ASP A 178 12.03 -5.60 7.19
C ASP A 178 11.85 -5.70 5.66
N THR A 179 11.80 -6.94 5.17
CA THR A 179 11.40 -7.26 3.80
C THR A 179 10.08 -8.01 3.79
N GLU A 180 9.13 -7.54 2.98
CA GLU A 180 7.83 -8.19 2.81
C GLU A 180 7.95 -9.46 1.94
N VAL A 181 7.34 -10.56 2.41
CA VAL A 181 7.30 -11.84 1.70
C VAL A 181 5.88 -12.38 1.60
N ARG A 182 5.56 -13.02 0.47
CA ARG A 182 4.29 -13.71 0.27
C ARG A 182 4.42 -15.21 0.42
N LEU A 183 3.43 -15.80 1.11
CA LEU A 183 3.29 -17.23 1.31
C LEU A 183 1.93 -17.70 0.80
N ASN A 184 1.86 -18.85 0.13
CA ASN A 184 0.58 -19.39 -0.30
C ASN A 184 -0.18 -19.98 0.89
N ARG A 185 -1.37 -19.45 1.15
CA ARG A 185 -2.22 -19.79 2.29
C ARG A 185 -2.59 -21.28 2.33
N SER A 186 -2.86 -21.87 1.16
CA SER A 186 -3.22 -23.30 1.04
C SER A 186 -2.04 -24.26 1.22
N GLU A 187 -0.81 -23.77 1.04
CA GLU A 187 0.41 -24.58 1.21
C GLU A 187 0.91 -24.56 2.66
N ILE A 188 0.59 -23.51 3.43
CA ILE A 188 0.91 -23.42 4.87
C ILE A 188 0.23 -24.54 5.66
N GLU A 189 -1.08 -24.74 5.47
CA GLU A 189 -1.81 -25.86 6.10
C GLU A 189 -1.18 -27.22 5.78
N GLN A 190 -0.65 -27.38 4.57
CA GLN A 190 -0.03 -28.63 4.15
C GLN A 190 1.30 -28.88 4.86
N ILE A 191 2.13 -27.84 5.07
CA ILE A 191 3.46 -28.02 5.66
C ILE A 191 3.47 -28.00 7.18
N ALA A 192 2.54 -27.28 7.81
CA ALA A 192 2.45 -27.13 9.26
C ALA A 192 1.77 -28.33 9.95
N GLY A 193 0.90 -29.06 9.25
CA GLY A 193 0.18 -30.21 9.81
C GLY A 193 -1.11 -29.79 10.52
N ALA A 194 -1.66 -30.68 11.35
CA ALA A 194 -2.94 -30.48 12.04
C ALA A 194 -2.79 -29.95 13.49
N GLU A 195 -1.69 -29.24 13.77
CA GLU A 195 -1.39 -28.69 15.10
C GLU A 195 -1.68 -27.18 15.12
N ASP A 196 -2.18 -26.68 16.25
CA ASP A 196 -2.57 -25.27 16.45
C ASP A 196 -1.38 -24.29 16.48
N GLU A 197 -0.16 -24.80 16.64
CA GLU A 197 1.09 -24.03 16.59
C GLU A 197 2.16 -24.91 15.96
N ALA A 198 2.74 -24.48 14.84
CA ALA A 198 3.74 -25.27 14.11
C ALA A 198 5.11 -24.58 14.14
N MET A 199 6.11 -25.30 14.66
CA MET A 199 7.51 -24.90 14.55
C MET A 199 8.02 -25.24 13.15
N LEU A 200 8.28 -24.22 12.34
CA LEU A 200 8.76 -24.33 10.97
C LEU A 200 10.21 -23.84 10.90
N ASN A 201 10.93 -24.23 9.85
CA ASN A 201 12.31 -23.79 9.62
C ASN A 201 12.36 -22.90 8.39
N LEU A 202 12.74 -21.63 8.59
CA LEU A 202 13.02 -20.71 7.52
C LEU A 202 14.45 -20.96 7.04
N HIS A 203 14.59 -21.25 5.75
CA HIS A 203 15.88 -21.45 5.11
C HIS A 203 16.12 -20.37 4.07
N LEU A 204 17.29 -19.75 4.15
CA LEU A 204 17.79 -18.84 3.14
C LEU A 204 18.99 -19.44 2.41
N SER A 205 18.97 -19.36 1.08
CA SER A 205 20.08 -19.81 0.23
C SER A 205 20.17 -18.96 -1.02
N GLY A 206 21.38 -18.73 -1.54
CA GLY A 206 21.56 -17.92 -2.74
C GLY A 206 22.93 -17.26 -2.80
N PHE A 207 23.01 -16.17 -3.54
CA PHE A 207 24.22 -15.37 -3.70
C PHE A 207 23.89 -13.90 -3.48
N ALA A 208 24.79 -13.19 -2.80
CA ALA A 208 24.82 -11.74 -2.78
C ALA A 208 26.03 -11.28 -3.59
N THR A 209 25.87 -10.18 -4.33
CA THR A 209 26.94 -9.58 -5.13
C THR A 209 27.20 -8.17 -4.65
N GLY A 210 28.46 -7.85 -4.39
CA GLY A 210 28.80 -6.53 -3.88
C GLY A 210 30.27 -6.22 -3.97
N GLU A 211 30.58 -4.98 -3.63
CA GLU A 211 31.93 -4.45 -3.55
C GLU A 211 32.26 -4.15 -2.08
N THR A 212 33.07 -4.99 -1.42
CA THR A 212 33.59 -4.71 -0.06
C THR A 212 35.11 -4.69 -0.01
N ASN A 213 35.63 -3.97 1.00
CA ASN A 213 37.04 -3.98 1.36
C ASN A 213 37.33 -4.87 2.60
N GLN A 214 36.37 -5.66 3.10
CA GLN A 214 36.50 -6.51 4.28
C GLN A 214 36.23 -8.00 3.97
N GLU A 215 36.84 -8.93 4.73
CA GLU A 215 36.43 -10.34 4.72
C GLU A 215 35.10 -10.47 5.48
N LEU A 216 34.00 -10.68 4.76
CA LEU A 216 32.67 -10.85 5.34
C LEU A 216 32.31 -12.33 5.47
N THR A 217 31.77 -12.70 6.64
CA THR A 217 30.95 -13.91 6.80
C THR A 217 29.51 -13.43 6.73
N LEU A 218 28.74 -13.81 5.70
CA LEU A 218 27.31 -13.46 5.62
C LEU A 218 26.55 -14.27 6.68
N ALA A 219 26.19 -13.63 7.78
CA ALA A 219 25.03 -14.03 8.58
C ALA A 219 23.89 -13.13 8.07
N LEU A 220 22.91 -13.72 7.41
CA LEU A 220 21.78 -12.99 6.81
C LEU A 220 20.54 -12.95 7.73
N PHE A 221 20.66 -13.52 8.92
CA PHE A 221 19.64 -13.53 9.96
C PHE A 221 20.23 -12.82 11.17
N GLY A 222 19.65 -11.66 11.48
CA GLY A 222 20.24 -10.62 12.29
C GLY A 222 19.68 -10.50 13.70
N GLY A 223 18.74 -11.33 14.15
CA GLY A 223 18.08 -11.09 15.43
C GLY A 223 17.41 -12.31 16.01
N SER A 224 16.40 -12.07 16.86
CA SER A 224 15.40 -13.06 17.22
C SER A 224 14.28 -13.04 16.17
N ASP A 225 14.65 -13.33 14.92
CA ASP A 225 13.77 -13.17 13.77
C ASP A 225 12.47 -13.94 14.01
N THR A 226 11.38 -13.21 14.21
CA THR A 226 10.08 -13.78 14.52
C THR A 226 9.22 -13.66 13.28
N PHE A 227 8.87 -14.80 12.69
CA PHE A 227 7.91 -14.84 11.59
C PHE A 227 6.52 -14.61 12.18
N VAL A 228 6.11 -13.35 12.31
CA VAL A 228 4.71 -13.06 12.63
C VAL A 228 3.92 -13.33 11.37
N VAL A 229 3.35 -14.53 11.26
CA VAL A 229 2.12 -14.66 10.49
C VAL A 229 1.17 -13.70 11.18
N MET A 230 0.79 -12.61 10.52
CA MET A 230 -0.37 -11.84 10.94
C MET A 230 -1.60 -12.72 10.75
N ASP A 231 -1.72 -13.78 11.57
CA ASP A 231 -2.99 -13.99 12.22
C ASP A 231 -3.08 -12.78 13.13
N MET A 232 -4.01 -11.87 12.81
CA MET A 232 -4.30 -10.73 13.69
C MET A 232 -4.30 -11.29 15.11
N PRO A 233 -3.49 -10.77 16.03
CA PRO A 233 -3.34 -11.39 17.33
C PRO A 233 -4.73 -11.50 17.94
N PHE A 234 -5.23 -12.73 18.07
CA PHE A 234 -6.35 -13.02 18.94
C PHE A 234 -5.79 -12.90 20.37
N VAL A 235 -5.59 -11.66 20.81
CA VAL A 235 -5.49 -11.35 22.22
C VAL A 235 -6.89 -11.58 22.75
N ALA A 236 -7.05 -12.67 23.50
CA ALA A 236 -8.26 -12.90 24.27
C ALA A 236 -8.55 -11.66 25.15
N GLY A 237 -9.42 -10.78 24.66
CA GLY A 237 -9.94 -9.64 25.39
C GLY A 237 -9.68 -8.23 24.83
N VAL A 238 -9.08 -8.03 23.66
CA VAL A 238 -9.05 -6.69 23.03
C VAL A 238 -9.27 -6.81 21.53
N THR A 239 -10.46 -6.42 21.08
CA THR A 239 -10.88 -6.32 19.68
C THR A 239 -10.19 -5.09 19.06
N SER A 240 -9.11 -5.27 18.28
CA SER A 240 -8.87 -4.32 17.19
C SER A 240 -10.02 -4.55 16.23
N ALA A 241 -10.97 -3.64 16.20
CA ALA A 241 -12.22 -3.84 15.50
C ALA A 241 -11.97 -3.80 14.00
N PHE A 242 -11.52 -4.91 13.42
CA PHE A 242 -11.61 -5.13 11.99
C PHE A 242 -13.08 -4.98 11.63
N PHE A 243 -13.42 -3.93 10.90
CA PHE A 243 -14.79 -3.65 10.52
C PHE A 243 -15.08 -4.22 9.12
N PRO A 244 -15.50 -5.50 9.00
CA PRO A 244 -15.71 -6.14 7.71
C PRO A 244 -16.76 -5.44 6.85
N PHE A 245 -17.59 -4.59 7.45
CA PHE A 245 -18.60 -3.81 6.73
C PHE A 245 -18.03 -2.65 5.90
N PHE A 246 -16.82 -2.17 6.17
CA PHE A 246 -16.20 -1.16 5.30
C PHE A 246 -15.76 -1.74 3.95
N ASN A 247 -15.69 -3.06 3.80
CA ASN A 247 -15.17 -3.70 2.58
C ASN A 247 -16.10 -3.64 1.37
N HIS A 248 -17.34 -3.19 1.56
CA HIS A 248 -18.37 -3.16 0.53
C HIS A 248 -18.92 -1.75 0.38
N ALA A 249 -19.21 -1.36 -0.86
CA ALA A 249 -19.97 -0.16 -1.16
C ALA A 249 -21.36 -0.20 -0.50
N ILE A 250 -21.97 -1.39 -0.47
CA ILE A 250 -23.25 -1.64 0.17
C ILE A 250 -23.23 -2.97 0.91
N PHE A 251 -23.58 -2.96 2.20
CA PHE A 251 -23.76 -4.18 3.00
C PHE A 251 -25.13 -4.20 3.67
N ALA A 252 -25.95 -5.22 3.34
CA ALA A 252 -27.16 -5.52 4.09
C ALA A 252 -26.90 -6.59 5.16
N THR A 253 -26.89 -6.18 6.43
CA THR A 253 -26.43 -6.98 7.58
C THR A 253 -27.38 -8.10 7.98
N ASN A 254 -28.68 -8.00 7.68
CA ASN A 254 -29.68 -9.01 8.05
C ASN A 254 -30.88 -9.01 7.09
N GLY A 255 -30.66 -8.68 5.83
CA GLY A 255 -31.75 -8.45 4.90
C GLY A 255 -31.30 -8.21 3.48
N ASN A 256 -32.15 -7.53 2.73
CA ASN A 256 -32.01 -7.43 1.28
C ASN A 256 -31.34 -6.13 0.86
N ILE A 257 -30.64 -6.19 -0.28
CA ILE A 257 -30.31 -5.01 -1.07
C ILE A 257 -31.32 -4.90 -2.21
N VAL A 258 -31.96 -3.74 -2.36
CA VAL A 258 -32.90 -3.47 -3.45
C VAL A 258 -32.50 -2.18 -4.17
N LEU A 259 -31.90 -2.30 -5.35
CA LEU A 259 -31.56 -1.15 -6.19
C LEU A 259 -32.49 -1.06 -7.41
N SER A 260 -32.96 0.14 -7.70
CA SER A 260 -33.87 0.36 -8.82
C SER A 260 -33.76 1.74 -9.47
N GLY A 261 -34.26 1.87 -10.69
CA GLY A 261 -34.22 3.12 -11.46
C GLY A 261 -32.99 3.17 -12.37
N ASN A 262 -32.16 4.22 -12.26
CA ASN A 262 -30.86 4.37 -12.92
C ASN A 262 -29.75 4.44 -11.85
N SER A 263 -29.53 3.36 -11.09
CA SER A 263 -28.57 3.37 -9.98
C SER A 263 -27.21 2.83 -10.40
N GLN A 264 -26.12 3.43 -9.93
CA GLN A 264 -24.74 3.00 -10.19
C GLN A 264 -24.01 2.80 -8.87
N VAL A 265 -23.27 1.71 -8.78
CA VAL A 265 -22.32 1.42 -7.70
C VAL A 265 -20.95 1.28 -8.35
N THR A 266 -20.02 2.14 -7.99
CA THR A 266 -18.66 2.22 -8.55
C THR A 266 -17.64 2.38 -7.42
N SER A 267 -16.37 2.52 -7.76
CA SER A 267 -15.30 2.74 -6.78
C SER A 267 -14.21 3.68 -7.29
N SER A 268 -13.45 4.24 -6.36
CA SER A 268 -12.37 5.20 -6.62
C SER A 268 -11.36 5.19 -5.47
N PRO A 269 -10.07 5.46 -5.71
CA PRO A 269 -9.44 5.66 -7.01
C PRO A 269 -9.36 4.39 -7.86
N GLU A 270 -9.45 3.20 -7.26
CA GLU A 270 -9.39 1.92 -7.97
C GLU A 270 -10.79 1.52 -8.47
N PRO A 271 -11.01 1.39 -9.79
CA PRO A 271 -12.30 0.99 -10.36
C PRO A 271 -12.54 -0.52 -10.23
N GLY A 272 -13.81 -0.94 -10.19
CA GLY A 272 -14.19 -2.37 -10.13
C GLY A 272 -14.28 -2.95 -8.71
N GLU A 273 -14.20 -2.10 -7.69
CA GLU A 273 -14.21 -2.44 -6.26
C GLU A 273 -15.53 -2.00 -5.58
N GLY A 274 -16.56 -1.68 -6.36
CA GLY A 274 -17.90 -1.30 -5.90
C GLY A 274 -18.72 -2.49 -5.43
N ASP A 275 -18.14 -3.33 -4.56
CA ASP A 275 -18.72 -4.59 -4.14
C ASP A 275 -19.99 -4.39 -3.30
N ILE A 276 -20.95 -5.29 -3.47
CA ILE A 276 -22.18 -5.31 -2.65
C ILE A 276 -22.40 -6.70 -2.05
N HIS A 277 -22.79 -6.74 -0.78
CA HIS A 277 -23.11 -7.96 -0.06
C HIS A 277 -24.45 -7.89 0.67
N ALA A 278 -25.27 -8.93 0.58
CA ALA A 278 -26.51 -9.05 1.35
C ALA A 278 -26.58 -10.36 2.14
N ASN A 279 -26.82 -10.26 3.45
CA ASN A 279 -27.31 -11.36 4.30
C ASN A 279 -28.78 -11.69 4.03
N GLY A 280 -29.17 -11.64 2.76
CA GLY A 280 -30.51 -11.87 2.24
C GLY A 280 -30.43 -11.92 0.72
N ASN A 281 -31.43 -11.38 0.04
CA ASN A 281 -31.45 -11.32 -1.43
C ASN A 281 -30.93 -9.99 -1.95
N ILE A 282 -30.34 -10.01 -3.14
CA ILE A 282 -30.08 -8.80 -3.93
C ILE A 282 -31.13 -8.71 -5.03
N LYS A 283 -31.80 -7.57 -5.16
CA LYS A 283 -32.75 -7.30 -6.24
C LYS A 283 -32.40 -6.02 -6.98
N LEU A 284 -32.06 -6.14 -8.26
CA LEU A 284 -31.67 -5.05 -9.15
C LEU A 284 -32.72 -4.89 -10.25
N THR A 285 -33.33 -3.71 -10.37
CA THR A 285 -34.43 -3.49 -11.33
C THR A 285 -34.34 -2.16 -12.08
N GLY A 286 -34.41 -2.17 -13.42
CA GLY A 286 -34.32 -0.97 -14.26
C GLY A 286 -32.98 -0.92 -14.98
N ASN A 287 -32.27 0.21 -14.89
CA ASN A 287 -30.91 0.39 -15.38
C ASN A 287 -29.97 0.44 -14.17
N VAL A 288 -29.34 -0.67 -13.80
CA VAL A 288 -28.48 -0.72 -12.61
C VAL A 288 -27.10 -1.25 -12.99
N THR A 289 -26.05 -0.56 -12.58
CA THR A 289 -24.67 -1.00 -12.77
C THR A 289 -24.00 -1.17 -11.41
N VAL A 290 -23.30 -2.29 -11.23
CA VAL A 290 -22.42 -2.57 -10.10
C VAL A 290 -21.04 -2.89 -10.66
N GLU A 291 -20.10 -1.95 -10.51
CA GLU A 291 -18.69 -2.15 -10.89
C GLU A 291 -17.95 -2.84 -9.74
N GLY A 292 -18.27 -4.12 -9.53
CA GLY A 292 -17.75 -4.95 -8.45
C GLY A 292 -18.49 -6.28 -8.40
N GLN A 293 -18.17 -7.09 -7.40
CA GLN A 293 -18.84 -8.34 -7.10
C GLN A 293 -20.17 -8.09 -6.37
N ALA A 294 -21.20 -8.87 -6.75
CA ALA A 294 -22.46 -8.94 -6.00
C ALA A 294 -22.58 -10.30 -5.32
N SER A 295 -22.60 -10.31 -3.98
CA SER A 295 -22.71 -11.54 -3.19
C SER A 295 -23.95 -11.51 -2.29
N ALA A 296 -24.64 -12.63 -2.18
CA ALA A 296 -25.87 -12.73 -1.40
C ALA A 296 -25.96 -14.09 -0.72
N THR A 297 -26.45 -14.16 0.52
CA THR A 297 -26.80 -15.45 1.14
C THR A 297 -28.03 -16.08 0.50
N GLY A 298 -28.90 -15.23 -0.08
CA GLY A 298 -30.06 -15.62 -0.87
C GLY A 298 -29.83 -15.55 -2.37
N GLU A 299 -30.89 -15.16 -3.08
CA GLU A 299 -30.90 -15.05 -4.54
C GLU A 299 -30.47 -13.64 -5.01
N ILE A 300 -29.93 -13.58 -6.24
CA ILE A 300 -29.62 -12.34 -6.94
C ILE A 300 -30.56 -12.22 -8.14
N ASP A 301 -31.56 -11.34 -8.01
CA ASP A 301 -32.60 -11.11 -9.00
C ASP A 301 -32.31 -9.87 -9.85
N LYS A 302 -32.24 -10.05 -11.16
CA LYS A 302 -32.02 -8.95 -12.12
C LYS A 302 -33.19 -8.78 -13.06
N THR A 303 -33.68 -7.56 -13.24
CA THR A 303 -34.75 -7.24 -14.20
C THR A 303 -34.50 -5.91 -14.90
N GLY A 304 -34.43 -5.90 -16.22
CA GLY A 304 -34.11 -4.70 -17.01
C GLY A 304 -32.67 -4.73 -17.52
N ASN A 305 -32.07 -3.55 -17.71
CA ASN A 305 -30.68 -3.40 -18.13
C ASN A 305 -29.78 -3.37 -16.88
N VAL A 306 -29.44 -4.54 -16.36
CA VAL A 306 -28.59 -4.67 -15.18
C VAL A 306 -27.23 -5.22 -15.57
N GLU A 307 -26.16 -4.59 -15.09
CA GLU A 307 -24.77 -5.00 -15.29
C GLU A 307 -24.05 -5.14 -13.94
N ILE A 308 -23.29 -6.22 -13.79
CA ILE A 308 -22.42 -6.50 -12.64
C ILE A 308 -21.08 -6.96 -13.23
N THR A 309 -19.98 -6.27 -12.95
CA THR A 309 -18.69 -6.52 -13.62
C THR A 309 -17.82 -7.54 -12.90
N GLY A 310 -17.88 -7.61 -11.57
CA GLY A 310 -17.10 -8.54 -10.74
C GLY A 310 -17.74 -9.92 -10.57
N GLY A 311 -18.92 -10.13 -11.13
CA GLY A 311 -19.65 -11.41 -11.07
C GLY A 311 -20.67 -11.49 -9.92
N GLU A 312 -21.39 -12.61 -9.91
CA GLU A 312 -22.50 -12.86 -9.00
C GLU A 312 -22.24 -14.11 -8.17
N GLN A 313 -22.45 -14.02 -6.85
CA GLN A 313 -22.28 -15.13 -5.92
C GLN A 313 -23.53 -15.28 -5.02
N PRO A 314 -24.63 -15.84 -5.55
CA PRO A 314 -25.78 -16.22 -4.72
C PRO A 314 -25.44 -17.43 -3.83
N GLY A 315 -26.08 -17.53 -2.66
CA GLY A 315 -25.78 -18.58 -1.68
C GLY A 315 -24.40 -18.46 -1.01
N SER A 316 -23.84 -17.26 -0.95
CA SER A 316 -22.62 -16.98 -0.17
C SER A 316 -22.85 -17.19 1.33
N GLU A 317 -21.78 -17.39 2.08
CA GLU A 317 -21.86 -17.37 3.54
C GLU A 317 -22.26 -15.96 4.04
N PRO A 318 -23.02 -15.87 5.13
CA PRO A 318 -23.35 -14.58 5.73
C PRO A 318 -22.09 -13.89 6.26
N LEU A 319 -22.00 -12.57 6.07
CA LEU A 319 -21.00 -11.75 6.74
C LEU A 319 -21.49 -11.34 8.12
N GLU A 320 -20.57 -11.14 9.06
CA GLU A 320 -20.94 -10.67 10.40
C GLU A 320 -21.44 -9.23 10.34
N ALA A 321 -22.58 -8.98 10.98
CA ALA A 321 -23.10 -7.65 11.16
C ALA A 321 -22.24 -6.91 12.18
N PRO A 322 -21.94 -5.63 11.99
CA PRO A 322 -21.27 -4.88 13.05
C PRO A 322 -22.14 -4.74 14.29
N GLU A 323 -21.53 -4.94 15.44
CA GLU A 323 -22.14 -4.57 16.70
C GLU A 323 -22.11 -3.04 16.85
N VAL A 324 -23.17 -2.49 17.45
CA VAL A 324 -23.24 -1.05 17.70
C VAL A 324 -22.11 -0.63 18.63
N GLU A 325 -21.80 -1.45 19.63
CA GLU A 325 -20.74 -1.24 20.60
C GLU A 325 -19.37 -1.14 19.93
N ASP A 326 -19.07 -2.00 18.94
CA ASP A 326 -17.82 -1.92 18.18
C ASP A 326 -17.74 -0.61 17.39
N ILE A 327 -18.85 -0.20 16.78
CA ILE A 327 -18.92 1.09 16.07
C ILE A 327 -18.69 2.27 17.03
N LEU A 328 -19.23 2.21 18.25
CA LEU A 328 -19.01 3.26 19.25
C LEU A 328 -17.55 3.25 19.77
N GLN A 329 -16.97 2.09 19.99
CA GLN A 329 -15.56 1.96 20.38
C GLN A 329 -14.65 2.55 19.29
N TYR A 330 -14.95 2.28 18.03
CA TYR A 330 -14.24 2.88 16.90
C TYR A 330 -14.22 4.41 16.94
N LEU A 331 -15.34 5.02 17.32
CA LEU A 331 -15.41 6.48 17.47
C LEU A 331 -14.49 6.98 18.57
N GLU A 332 -14.41 6.26 19.70
CA GLU A 332 -13.48 6.58 20.77
C GLU A 332 -12.02 6.44 20.31
N ASP A 333 -11.69 5.37 19.58
CA ASP A 333 -10.34 5.02 19.17
C ASP A 333 -9.77 6.03 18.16
N ILE A 334 -10.58 6.55 17.23
CA ILE A 334 -10.18 7.60 16.29
C ILE A 334 -10.16 9.01 16.91
N GLY A 335 -10.39 9.13 18.23
CA GLY A 335 -10.42 10.42 18.93
C GLY A 335 -11.65 11.28 18.63
N GLU A 336 -12.67 10.71 17.97
CA GLU A 336 -13.98 11.33 17.71
C GLU A 336 -15.01 10.95 18.80
N GLY A 337 -14.51 10.59 19.99
CA GLY A 337 -15.31 10.15 21.14
C GLY A 337 -16.49 11.09 21.42
N LEU A 338 -17.61 10.51 21.82
CA LEU A 338 -18.87 11.25 21.96
C LEU A 338 -18.77 12.37 23.02
N PRO A 339 -19.48 13.49 22.82
CA PRO A 339 -19.47 14.61 23.75
C PRO A 339 -20.03 14.21 25.13
N GLU A 340 -19.17 14.11 26.15
CA GLU A 340 -19.59 13.78 27.52
C GLU A 340 -20.08 15.00 28.33
N ASP A 341 -19.57 16.20 28.04
CA ASP A 341 -19.76 17.39 28.90
C ASP A 341 -20.54 18.54 28.25
N GLU A 342 -20.72 18.55 26.92
CA GLU A 342 -21.46 19.60 26.20
C GLU A 342 -22.91 19.18 25.95
N ILE A 343 -23.78 19.36 26.95
CA ILE A 343 -25.19 18.93 26.88
C ILE A 343 -26.12 20.09 26.53
N TRP A 344 -26.98 19.87 25.53
CA TRP A 344 -28.16 20.67 25.22
C TRP A 344 -29.44 19.93 25.62
N GLU A 345 -30.19 20.55 26.52
CA GLU A 345 -31.46 20.01 27.02
C GLU A 345 -32.62 20.26 26.03
N GLY A 346 -33.28 19.18 25.61
CA GLY A 346 -34.38 19.18 24.65
C GLY A 346 -33.92 19.32 23.19
N ASP A 347 -34.85 19.74 22.32
CA ASP A 347 -34.60 19.82 20.89
C ASP A 347 -33.64 20.98 20.52
N TYR A 348 -32.72 20.69 19.60
CA TYR A 348 -31.86 21.68 18.97
C TYR A 348 -32.37 22.02 17.56
N ARG A 349 -32.57 23.31 17.28
CA ARG A 349 -33.15 23.77 16.00
C ARG A 349 -32.25 24.80 15.34
N ILE A 350 -31.85 24.53 14.10
CA ILE A 350 -31.16 25.49 13.23
C ILE A 350 -32.08 25.79 12.05
N ASN A 351 -32.40 27.07 11.86
CA ASN A 351 -33.27 27.50 10.78
C ASN A 351 -32.87 28.84 10.16
N GLY A 352 -33.37 29.11 8.96
CA GLY A 352 -33.15 30.38 8.26
C GLY A 352 -32.01 30.28 7.26
N ASN A 353 -31.10 31.25 7.29
CA ASN A 353 -29.98 31.35 6.35
C ASN A 353 -28.67 31.64 7.10
N GLY A 354 -27.54 31.13 6.59
CA GLY A 354 -26.20 31.48 7.07
C GLY A 354 -25.39 30.29 7.58
N THR A 355 -24.26 30.58 8.22
CA THR A 355 -23.34 29.57 8.77
C THR A 355 -23.54 29.41 10.26
N HIS A 356 -23.60 28.16 10.73
CA HIS A 356 -23.73 27.79 12.12
C HIS A 356 -22.66 26.77 12.50
N ASP A 357 -21.87 27.12 13.50
CA ASP A 357 -20.92 26.23 14.14
C ASP A 357 -21.63 25.41 15.23
N ILE A 358 -21.49 24.09 15.20
CA ILE A 358 -21.97 23.19 16.26
C ILE A 358 -20.93 22.10 16.55
N GLY A 359 -20.95 21.55 17.75
CA GLY A 359 -20.08 20.44 18.12
C GLY A 359 -18.78 20.87 18.82
N PRO A 360 -18.23 20.03 19.70
CA PRO A 360 -18.81 18.77 20.20
C PRO A 360 -20.11 19.01 21.01
N LEU A 361 -21.18 18.23 20.80
CA LEU A 361 -22.49 18.50 21.45
C LEU A 361 -23.38 17.26 21.60
N HIS A 362 -23.88 17.01 22.80
CA HIS A 362 -24.94 16.06 23.12
C HIS A 362 -26.30 16.77 23.18
N ILE A 363 -27.25 16.38 22.35
CA ILE A 363 -28.63 16.88 22.32
C ILE A 363 -29.56 15.80 22.88
N THR A 364 -30.26 16.11 23.97
CA THR A 364 -31.18 15.15 24.64
C THR A 364 -32.56 15.02 23.98
N GLY A 365 -32.88 15.92 23.04
CA GLY A 365 -34.06 15.84 22.19
C GLY A 365 -33.68 15.58 20.73
N ASP A 366 -34.43 16.18 19.80
CA ASP A 366 -34.19 16.03 18.37
C ASP A 366 -33.28 17.15 17.81
N LEU A 367 -32.44 16.83 16.83
CA LEU A 367 -31.73 17.83 16.01
C LEU A 367 -32.52 18.10 14.73
N ARG A 368 -32.95 19.35 14.53
CA ARG A 368 -33.68 19.76 13.32
C ARG A 368 -32.99 20.92 12.63
N ILE A 369 -32.55 20.70 11.39
CA ILE A 369 -31.88 21.69 10.55
C ILE A 369 -32.75 21.93 9.31
N SER A 370 -33.05 23.20 9.03
CA SER A 370 -33.87 23.57 7.87
C SER A 370 -33.52 24.93 7.28
N GLY A 371 -33.79 25.15 5.98
CA GLY A 371 -33.56 26.44 5.32
C GLY A 371 -32.39 26.40 4.34
N ASN A 372 -31.64 27.50 4.23
CA ASN A 372 -30.42 27.60 3.43
C ASN A 372 -29.21 27.82 4.34
N VAL A 373 -28.74 26.75 4.97
CA VAL A 373 -27.82 26.81 6.10
C VAL A 373 -26.56 26.02 5.81
N THR A 374 -25.40 26.58 6.13
CA THR A 374 -24.16 25.82 6.27
C THR A 374 -23.96 25.47 7.74
N VAL A 375 -23.81 24.19 8.07
CA VAL A 375 -23.47 23.72 9.41
C VAL A 375 -22.03 23.25 9.40
N VAL A 376 -21.18 23.88 10.20
CA VAL A 376 -19.80 23.45 10.42
C VAL A 376 -19.77 22.66 11.71
N LEU A 377 -19.49 21.37 11.60
CA LEU A 377 -19.18 20.53 12.75
C LEU A 377 -17.78 20.89 13.23
N ASN A 378 -17.66 21.30 14.48
CA ASN A 378 -16.38 21.54 15.18
C ASN A 378 -16.06 20.42 16.18
N GLY A 379 -16.86 19.35 16.16
CA GLY A 379 -16.71 18.14 16.95
C GLY A 379 -17.90 17.20 16.75
N PRO A 380 -17.86 16.01 17.36
CA PRO A 380 -18.92 15.01 17.24
C PRO A 380 -20.25 15.49 17.81
N ILE A 381 -21.34 15.02 17.20
CA ILE A 381 -22.71 15.29 17.63
C ILE A 381 -23.40 14.00 18.03
N TYR A 382 -23.96 13.99 19.24
CA TYR A 382 -24.78 12.88 19.73
C TYR A 382 -26.22 13.35 19.99
N VAL A 383 -27.21 12.60 19.52
CA VAL A 383 -28.63 12.98 19.59
C VAL A 383 -29.45 11.82 20.15
N ASP A 384 -30.10 12.01 21.30
CA ASP A 384 -30.99 11.01 21.91
C ASP A 384 -32.28 10.79 21.09
N GLY A 385 -32.66 11.79 20.30
CA GLY A 385 -33.84 11.80 19.44
C GLY A 385 -33.56 11.42 17.99
N GLU A 386 -34.31 12.05 17.08
CA GLU A 386 -34.11 11.97 15.63
C GLU A 386 -33.18 13.11 15.13
N VAL A 387 -32.48 12.85 14.03
CA VAL A 387 -31.79 13.91 13.26
C VAL A 387 -32.55 14.13 11.96
N LYS A 388 -33.00 15.37 11.74
CA LYS A 388 -33.71 15.74 10.52
C LYS A 388 -33.10 16.97 9.88
N MET A 389 -32.62 16.79 8.65
CA MET A 389 -32.03 17.84 7.84
C MET A 389 -32.87 18.02 6.56
N ALA A 390 -33.26 19.26 6.28
CA ALA A 390 -34.15 19.58 5.17
C ALA A 390 -33.79 20.93 4.52
N GLY A 391 -34.17 21.11 3.25
CA GLY A 391 -33.91 22.35 2.51
C GLY A 391 -32.60 22.28 1.73
N ASP A 392 -31.89 23.40 1.64
CA ASP A 392 -30.60 23.54 0.95
C ASP A 392 -29.50 23.66 2.01
N THR A 393 -29.07 22.53 2.60
CA THR A 393 -28.14 22.53 3.73
C THR A 393 -26.77 21.98 3.35
N ASP A 394 -25.69 22.65 3.76
CA ASP A 394 -24.31 22.19 3.53
C ASP A 394 -23.66 21.87 4.87
N ILE A 395 -23.32 20.61 5.11
CA ILE A 395 -22.65 20.17 6.34
C ILE A 395 -21.17 19.97 6.04
N GLN A 396 -20.35 20.58 6.86
CA GLN A 396 -18.90 20.61 6.75
C GLN A 396 -18.29 20.18 8.09
N GLY A 397 -17.01 19.80 8.08
CA GLY A 397 -16.30 19.22 9.21
C GLY A 397 -16.29 17.67 9.18
N PRO A 398 -15.15 17.03 9.48
CA PRO A 398 -14.94 15.58 9.38
C PRO A 398 -15.69 14.77 10.46
N HIS A 399 -16.45 15.45 11.31
CA HIS A 399 -16.93 14.88 12.56
C HIS A 399 -18.18 14.04 12.41
N VAL A 400 -18.35 13.19 13.41
CA VAL A 400 -19.34 12.13 13.44
C VAL A 400 -20.71 12.66 13.90
N VAL A 401 -21.77 12.08 13.34
CA VAL A 401 -23.15 12.31 13.79
C VAL A 401 -23.77 10.99 14.22
N VAL A 402 -24.13 10.89 15.49
CA VAL A 402 -24.83 9.74 16.06
C VAL A 402 -26.24 10.15 16.50
N ALA A 403 -27.23 9.35 16.09
CA ALA A 403 -28.60 9.46 16.57
C ALA A 403 -29.06 8.12 17.16
N GLU A 404 -29.75 8.17 18.30
CA GLU A 404 -30.39 6.98 18.88
C GLU A 404 -31.54 6.48 17.99
N ASN A 405 -32.21 7.37 17.25
CA ASN A 405 -33.33 7.06 16.35
C ASN A 405 -33.01 7.41 14.88
N ASP A 406 -34.06 7.63 14.08
CA ASP A 406 -33.95 7.86 12.64
C ASP A 406 -33.09 9.10 12.28
N ILE A 407 -32.37 8.99 11.16
CA ILE A 407 -31.69 10.11 10.51
C ILE A 407 -32.32 10.33 9.13
N GLU A 408 -32.88 11.51 8.90
CA GLU A 408 -33.46 11.92 7.62
C GLU A 408 -32.67 13.08 7.00
N LEU A 409 -32.02 12.82 5.87
CA LEU A 409 -31.40 13.82 5.00
C LEU A 409 -32.30 14.06 3.80
N THR A 410 -32.86 15.27 3.70
CA THR A 410 -33.84 15.62 2.66
C THR A 410 -33.48 16.93 1.96
N GLY A 411 -33.94 17.10 0.71
CA GLY A 411 -33.71 18.34 -0.05
C GLY A 411 -32.44 18.26 -0.90
N ASN A 412 -31.61 19.30 -0.85
CA ASN A 412 -30.33 19.38 -1.52
C ASN A 412 -29.21 19.50 -0.46
N SER A 413 -29.03 18.43 0.33
CA SER A 413 -27.99 18.42 1.37
C SER A 413 -26.65 18.01 0.78
N LYS A 414 -25.59 18.77 1.08
CA LYS A 414 -24.20 18.42 0.75
C LYS A 414 -23.43 18.08 2.02
N LEU A 415 -22.67 17.00 2.00
CA LEU A 415 -21.65 16.66 2.99
C LEU A 415 -20.36 16.45 2.20
N SER A 416 -19.37 17.32 2.37
CA SER A 416 -18.22 17.49 1.46
C SER A 416 -16.92 17.56 2.24
N LEU A 417 -16.24 16.42 2.41
CA LEU A 417 -15.15 16.30 3.39
C LEU A 417 -13.97 15.52 2.82
N ASP A 418 -12.78 15.87 3.28
CA ASP A 418 -11.51 15.18 2.98
C ASP A 418 -11.34 13.90 3.82
N GLU A 419 -12.14 13.74 4.88
CA GLU A 419 -12.24 12.54 5.71
C GLU A 419 -13.71 12.08 5.71
N LEU A 420 -13.96 10.78 5.55
CA LEU A 420 -15.31 10.22 5.43
C LEU A 420 -15.94 10.04 6.83
N PRO A 421 -16.82 10.95 7.33
CA PRO A 421 -17.40 10.81 8.66
C PRO A 421 -18.31 9.60 8.74
N LEU A 422 -18.49 9.09 9.96
CA LEU A 422 -19.56 8.15 10.26
C LEU A 422 -20.87 8.91 10.57
N ILE A 423 -21.95 8.49 9.91
CA ILE A 423 -23.33 8.86 10.26
C ILE A 423 -24.03 7.60 10.75
N LEU A 424 -24.27 7.54 12.06
CA LEU A 424 -24.80 6.36 12.74
C LEU A 424 -26.22 6.60 13.23
N SER A 425 -27.15 5.75 12.80
CA SER A 425 -28.45 5.58 13.44
C SER A 425 -28.44 4.28 14.24
N LYS A 426 -28.47 4.38 15.57
CA LYS A 426 -28.27 3.23 16.46
C LYS A 426 -29.45 2.27 16.45
N ASN A 427 -30.67 2.79 16.63
CA ASN A 427 -31.90 1.98 16.65
C ASN A 427 -32.90 2.36 15.54
N GLY A 428 -32.53 3.29 14.67
CA GLY A 428 -33.40 3.81 13.62
C GLY A 428 -32.93 3.49 12.21
N ASN A 429 -33.54 4.17 11.25
CA ASN A 429 -33.24 4.10 9.84
C ASN A 429 -32.44 5.33 9.39
N ILE A 430 -31.68 5.19 8.32
CA ILE A 430 -31.09 6.34 7.61
C ILE A 430 -31.82 6.50 6.28
N LYS A 431 -32.25 7.72 5.99
CA LYS A 431 -33.00 8.02 4.77
C LYS A 431 -32.45 9.28 4.11
N VAL A 432 -31.90 9.11 2.92
CA VAL A 432 -31.37 10.17 2.06
C VAL A 432 -32.30 10.31 0.84
N THR A 433 -32.96 11.47 0.71
CA THR A 433 -33.94 11.72 -0.35
C THR A 433 -33.82 13.10 -0.97
N GLY A 434 -34.03 13.22 -2.28
CA GLY A 434 -33.93 14.50 -2.99
C GLY A 434 -32.72 14.51 -3.93
N ASN A 435 -31.99 15.62 -4.02
CA ASN A 435 -30.73 15.71 -4.75
C ASN A 435 -29.57 15.94 -3.76
N ASN A 436 -29.20 14.90 -3.02
CA ASN A 436 -28.15 15.02 -2.02
C ASN A 436 -26.81 14.59 -2.59
N TRP A 437 -25.75 15.19 -2.06
CA TRP A 437 -24.39 14.69 -2.18
C TRP A 437 -23.89 14.39 -0.77
N THR A 438 -23.61 13.13 -0.47
CA THR A 438 -23.18 12.72 0.85
C THR A 438 -21.83 12.05 0.75
N SER A 439 -20.78 12.67 1.32
CA SER A 439 -19.48 12.02 1.52
C SER A 439 -19.41 11.48 2.95
N ALA A 440 -19.78 10.22 3.18
CA ALA A 440 -19.82 9.60 4.51
C ALA A 440 -19.98 8.07 4.45
N VAL A 441 -19.69 7.44 5.58
CA VAL A 441 -20.20 6.12 5.93
C VAL A 441 -21.60 6.28 6.52
N LEU A 442 -22.60 5.67 5.89
CA LEU A 442 -23.96 5.61 6.45
C LEU A 442 -24.15 4.26 7.13
N CYS A 443 -24.34 4.24 8.45
CA CYS A 443 -24.49 3.01 9.22
C CYS A 443 -25.79 2.99 10.03
N ALA A 444 -26.65 2.00 9.76
CA ALA A 444 -27.86 1.71 10.51
C ALA A 444 -27.95 0.19 10.73
N PRO A 445 -27.10 -0.40 11.58
CA PRO A 445 -26.86 -1.84 11.62
C PRO A 445 -28.14 -2.65 11.89
N GLY A 446 -29.06 -2.11 12.70
CA GLY A 446 -30.39 -2.68 12.95
C GLY A 446 -31.53 -2.12 12.07
N GLY A 447 -31.28 -1.11 11.25
CA GLY A 447 -32.29 -0.37 10.49
C GLY A 447 -32.09 -0.39 8.98
N GLN A 448 -32.96 0.30 8.24
CA GLN A 448 -32.85 0.40 6.78
C GLN A 448 -32.07 1.66 6.37
N VAL A 449 -31.15 1.53 5.42
CA VAL A 449 -30.59 2.66 4.67
C VAL A 449 -31.37 2.83 3.37
N THR A 450 -31.98 4.00 3.17
CA THR A 450 -32.75 4.34 1.96
C THR A 450 -32.10 5.49 1.20
N LEU A 451 -31.72 5.26 -0.05
CA LEU A 451 -31.28 6.27 -1.01
C LEU A 451 -32.37 6.45 -2.07
N SER A 452 -32.92 7.65 -2.22
CA SER A 452 -33.93 7.89 -3.25
C SER A 452 -33.90 9.28 -3.88
N GLY A 453 -34.46 9.41 -5.08
CA GLY A 453 -34.37 10.64 -5.87
C GLY A 453 -33.12 10.62 -6.75
N ASN A 454 -32.31 11.68 -6.70
CA ASN A 454 -31.02 11.80 -7.39
C ASN A 454 -29.90 11.94 -6.35
N SER A 455 -29.66 10.88 -5.56
CA SER A 455 -28.70 10.95 -4.45
C SER A 455 -27.32 10.43 -4.87
N LYS A 456 -26.27 11.18 -4.52
CA LYS A 456 -24.88 10.74 -4.63
C LYS A 456 -24.33 10.41 -3.25
N LEU A 457 -23.70 9.26 -3.11
CA LEU A 457 -22.98 8.81 -1.93
C LEU A 457 -21.53 8.53 -2.33
N TYR A 458 -20.58 9.29 -1.79
CA TYR A 458 -19.16 8.95 -1.82
C TYR A 458 -18.82 8.34 -0.45
N GLY A 459 -18.69 7.01 -0.38
CA GLY A 459 -18.59 6.29 0.88
C GLY A 459 -19.23 4.90 0.79
N CYS A 460 -19.77 4.40 1.91
CA CYS A 460 -20.48 3.13 1.95
C CYS A 460 -21.82 3.22 2.70
N ALA A 461 -22.71 2.28 2.40
CA ALA A 461 -24.03 2.16 3.03
C ALA A 461 -24.18 0.80 3.72
N VAL A 462 -24.37 0.81 5.04
CA VAL A 462 -24.50 -0.38 5.87
C VAL A 462 -25.82 -0.31 6.64
N GLY A 463 -26.62 -1.37 6.56
CA GLY A 463 -27.74 -1.52 7.48
C GLY A 463 -28.44 -2.86 7.38
N ALA A 464 -29.43 -3.12 8.23
CA ALA A 464 -30.24 -4.35 8.18
C ALA A 464 -30.84 -4.60 6.79
N SER A 465 -31.15 -3.54 6.05
CA SER A 465 -31.40 -3.60 4.61
C SER A 465 -31.01 -2.31 3.92
N VAL A 466 -30.70 -2.37 2.63
CA VAL A 466 -30.36 -1.16 1.85
C VAL A 466 -31.26 -1.06 0.62
N LYS A 467 -31.82 0.13 0.39
CA LYS A 467 -32.75 0.38 -0.71
C LYS A 467 -32.40 1.62 -1.51
N GLY A 468 -32.11 1.44 -2.79
CA GLY A 468 -31.90 2.49 -3.78
C GLY A 468 -33.11 2.61 -4.73
N LYS A 469 -33.69 3.81 -4.87
CA LYS A 469 -34.72 4.07 -5.89
C LYS A 469 -34.58 5.44 -6.56
N GLY A 470 -34.39 5.46 -7.87
CA GLY A 470 -34.24 6.70 -8.64
C GLY A 470 -32.92 6.68 -9.39
N ASN A 471 -32.21 7.79 -9.42
CA ASN A 471 -30.90 7.93 -10.05
C ASN A 471 -29.84 8.05 -8.95
N ASN A 472 -29.42 6.94 -8.35
CA ASN A 472 -28.45 6.96 -7.27
C ASN A 472 -27.04 6.66 -7.80
N GLU A 473 -26.04 7.35 -7.29
CA GLU A 473 -24.63 7.12 -7.60
C GLU A 473 -23.93 6.84 -6.28
N ILE A 474 -23.43 5.63 -6.09
CA ILE A 474 -22.72 5.20 -4.90
C ILE A 474 -21.29 4.91 -5.36
N GLU A 475 -20.36 5.79 -5.01
CA GLU A 475 -18.95 5.66 -5.35
C GLU A 475 -18.20 5.28 -4.08
N TYR A 476 -17.61 4.09 -4.08
CA TYR A 476 -16.91 3.52 -2.94
C TYR A 476 -15.44 3.96 -2.91
N PRO A 477 -15.01 4.67 -1.86
CA PRO A 477 -13.60 5.01 -1.65
C PRO A 477 -12.82 3.78 -1.19
N THR A 478 -11.90 3.29 -2.02
CA THR A 478 -11.17 2.04 -1.74
C THR A 478 -10.24 2.11 -0.54
N GLU A 479 -9.88 3.32 -0.11
CA GLU A 479 -9.18 3.56 1.16
C GLU A 479 -9.98 3.13 2.40
N LEU A 480 -11.31 3.03 2.32
CA LEU A 480 -12.13 2.54 3.44
C LEU A 480 -11.81 1.09 3.82
N ARG A 481 -11.28 0.26 2.90
CA ARG A 481 -10.88 -1.12 3.21
C ARG A 481 -9.72 -1.20 4.19
N ASN A 482 -8.87 -0.17 4.20
CA ASN A 482 -7.69 -0.10 5.04
C ASN A 482 -7.96 0.74 6.29
N ARG A 483 -9.22 1.13 6.51
CA ARG A 483 -9.61 1.90 7.68
C ARG A 483 -9.77 0.93 8.84
N GLU A 484 -8.72 0.86 9.66
CA GLU A 484 -8.68 0.17 10.95
C GLU A 484 -9.74 0.70 11.91
#